data_AF-A0A945Z9T7-F1
#
_entry.id   AF-A0A945Z9T7-F1
#
_cell.length_a   1.000
_cell.length_b   1.000
_cell.length_c   1.000
_cell.angle_alpha   90.00
_cell.angle_beta   90.00
_cell.angle_gamma   90.00
#
_symmetry.space_group_name_H-M   'P 1'
#
loop_
_entity.id
_entity.type
_entity.pdbx_description
1 polymer ?
#
loop_
_entity_poly.entity_id
_entity_poly.type
_entity_poly.pdbx_seq_one_letter_code
_entity_poly.pdbx_strand_id
1 'polypeptide(L)'
;MQVDGLLISIPWIAAMLFLLFRFFPSISRTQIIVLFSIKVVFTFLLQAVYTYHFDDRSTADIYRFFDDEIILNQVFGENPSLFMKIILGVDGGADAQSVFEKMNSWIKPFDSGFYNDNHIMIKINALIGFMSLRYYEVHGLIFSFLSFTGLILLVNSLLKEKDRKIGYWLVVLFPSSLIWLSGGLKESLLIFGLGFTLYGLFENLSAAKKISLIACGVILLGSVKLYFLLALVPALVIWFAQSKKRMGWIGQLALWSGIAVAGYAALRLLNIDVVEYVVRKQHEFLNHSAVINPGSAFEMDYLEFSLTSLLSNIPSALMNGLIRPFAWEWNGVEWPKDS
;
A
#
# COMPACT_ATOMS: atom_id res chain seq x y z
N MET A 1 16.33 15.98 3.89
CA MET A 1 16.74 15.69 2.50
C MET A 1 18.22 15.97 2.37
N GLN A 2 19.00 15.04 1.80
CA GLN A 2 20.46 15.17 1.71
C GLN A 2 20.86 15.53 0.28
N VAL A 3 21.78 16.49 0.11
CA VAL A 3 22.26 16.91 -1.21
C VAL A 3 22.88 15.72 -1.96
N ASP A 4 23.67 14.91 -1.26
CA ASP A 4 24.29 13.71 -1.83
C ASP A 4 23.24 12.70 -2.30
N GLY A 5 22.15 12.53 -1.54
CA GLY A 5 21.02 11.68 -1.93
C GLY A 5 20.34 12.14 -3.22
N LEU A 6 20.21 13.45 -3.43
CA LEU A 6 19.66 14.02 -4.67
C LEU A 6 20.62 13.83 -5.85
N LEU A 7 21.94 13.97 -5.63
CA LEU A 7 22.92 13.74 -6.69
C LEU A 7 22.96 12.26 -7.11
N ILE A 8 22.93 11.34 -6.14
CA ILE A 8 22.89 9.89 -6.40
C ILE A 8 21.59 9.49 -7.09
N SER A 9 20.50 10.24 -6.88
CA SER A 9 19.21 9.99 -7.52
C SER A 9 19.21 10.20 -9.04
N ILE A 10 20.10 11.04 -9.58
CA ILE A 10 20.16 11.36 -11.02
C ILE A 10 20.41 10.11 -11.90
N PRO A 11 21.46 9.30 -11.67
CA PRO A 11 21.66 8.08 -12.46
C PRO A 11 20.51 7.07 -12.30
N TRP A 12 19.87 7.00 -11.14
CA TRP A 12 18.69 6.15 -10.91
C TRP A 12 17.50 6.57 -11.77
N ILE A 13 17.21 7.88 -11.84
CA ILE A 13 16.14 8.40 -12.71
C ILE A 13 16.41 8.06 -14.18
N ALA A 14 17.65 8.21 -14.64
CA ALA A 14 18.04 7.85 -16.01
C ALA A 14 17.88 6.34 -16.28
N ALA A 15 18.33 5.50 -15.36
CA ALA A 15 18.17 4.04 -15.45
C ALA A 15 16.69 3.62 -15.47
N MET A 16 15.87 4.23 -14.62
CA MET A 16 14.43 3.98 -14.56
C MET A 16 13.73 4.40 -15.85
N LEU A 17 14.02 5.60 -16.38
CA LEU A 17 13.50 6.04 -17.68
C LEU A 17 13.88 5.09 -18.82
N PHE A 18 15.14 4.63 -18.85
CA PHE A 18 15.60 3.64 -19.80
C PHE A 18 14.79 2.34 -19.72
N LEU A 19 14.57 1.82 -18.50
CA LEU A 19 13.74 0.64 -18.28
C LEU A 19 12.28 0.87 -18.72
N LEU A 20 11.70 2.03 -18.43
CA LEU A 20 10.34 2.37 -18.87
C LEU A 20 10.22 2.40 -20.40
N PHE A 21 11.21 2.98 -21.10
CA PHE A 21 11.22 2.95 -22.58
C PHE A 21 11.34 1.53 -23.13
N ARG A 22 12.07 0.65 -22.44
CA ARG A 22 12.26 -0.74 -22.84
C ARG A 22 11.02 -1.60 -22.59
N PHE A 23 10.33 -1.37 -21.46
CA PHE A 23 9.16 -2.13 -21.05
C PHE A 23 7.87 -1.66 -21.72
N PHE A 24 7.75 -0.37 -22.03
CA PHE A 24 6.54 0.24 -22.58
C PHE A 24 6.79 0.97 -23.91
N PRO A 25 7.26 0.27 -24.97
CA PRO A 25 7.60 0.89 -26.24
C PRO A 25 6.39 1.48 -26.99
N SER A 26 5.16 1.09 -26.63
CA SER A 26 3.93 1.61 -27.22
C SER A 26 3.55 3.01 -26.72
N ILE A 27 4.12 3.45 -25.60
CA ILE A 27 3.87 4.79 -25.04
C ILE A 27 4.95 5.73 -25.58
N SER A 28 4.55 6.94 -26.02
CA SER A 28 5.53 7.91 -26.50
C SER A 28 6.55 8.24 -25.42
N ARG A 29 7.84 8.32 -25.80
CA ARG A 29 8.93 8.63 -24.85
C ARG A 29 8.69 9.94 -24.12
N THR A 30 8.20 10.96 -24.82
CA THR A 30 7.84 12.26 -24.22
C THR A 30 6.78 12.11 -23.14
N GLN A 31 5.74 11.31 -23.37
CA GLN A 31 4.70 11.08 -22.35
C GLN A 31 5.26 10.36 -21.12
N ILE A 32 6.11 9.34 -21.30
CA ILE A 32 6.79 8.67 -20.18
C ILE A 32 7.65 9.67 -19.41
N ILE A 33 8.49 10.45 -20.10
CA ILE A 33 9.38 11.43 -19.48
C ILE A 33 8.58 12.43 -18.65
N VAL A 34 7.54 13.04 -19.22
CA VAL A 34 6.75 14.07 -18.52
C VAL A 34 6.05 13.47 -17.30
N LEU A 35 5.31 12.37 -17.47
CA LEU A 35 4.54 11.76 -16.38
C LEU A 35 5.44 11.24 -15.25
N PHE A 36 6.54 10.57 -15.60
CA PHE A 36 7.47 10.07 -14.60
C PHE A 36 8.22 11.21 -13.89
N SER A 37 8.62 12.26 -14.61
CA SER A 37 9.29 13.43 -14.01
C SER A 37 8.38 14.15 -13.02
N ILE A 38 7.09 14.32 -13.34
CA ILE A 38 6.12 14.88 -12.39
C ILE A 38 6.06 14.00 -11.13
N LYS A 39 6.03 12.68 -11.29
CA LYS A 39 6.01 11.75 -10.16
C LYS A 39 7.29 11.82 -9.30
N VAL A 40 8.45 11.98 -9.93
CA VAL A 40 9.73 12.20 -9.24
C VAL A 40 9.68 13.50 -8.42
N VAL A 41 9.15 14.59 -8.98
CA VAL A 41 8.96 15.84 -8.24
C VAL A 41 8.08 15.60 -7.01
N PHE A 42 6.94 14.93 -7.16
CA PHE A 42 6.06 14.62 -6.03
C PHE A 42 6.69 13.68 -5.00
N THR A 43 7.60 12.81 -5.41
CA THR A 43 8.38 11.96 -4.49
C THR A 43 9.23 12.82 -3.55
N PHE A 44 9.96 13.78 -4.09
CA PHE A 44 10.79 14.68 -3.29
C PHE A 44 9.96 15.72 -2.53
N LEU A 45 8.82 16.17 -3.08
CA LEU A 45 7.89 17.02 -2.34
C LEU A 45 7.32 16.29 -1.11
N LEU A 46 6.90 15.04 -1.27
CA LEU A 46 6.41 14.23 -0.15
C LEU A 46 7.51 14.06 0.91
N GLN A 47 8.73 13.74 0.48
CA GLN A 47 9.88 13.66 1.37
C GLN A 47 10.12 14.99 2.10
N ALA A 48 10.06 16.12 1.40
CA ALA A 48 10.25 17.44 1.96
C ALA A 48 9.19 17.76 3.02
N VAL A 49 7.92 17.44 2.75
CA VAL A 49 6.83 17.58 3.73
C VAL A 49 7.14 16.77 5.00
N TYR A 50 7.46 15.49 4.87
CA TYR A 50 7.83 14.65 6.02
C TYR A 50 9.14 15.03 6.72
N THR A 51 10.04 15.76 6.05
CA THR A 51 11.31 16.21 6.64
C THR A 51 11.16 17.53 7.40
N TYR A 52 10.42 18.48 6.81
CA TYR A 52 10.45 19.88 7.25
C TYR A 52 9.16 20.32 7.93
N HIS A 53 8.08 19.55 7.80
CA HIS A 53 6.79 19.88 8.41
C HIS A 53 6.45 19.03 9.63
N PHE A 54 6.92 17.78 9.68
CA PHE A 54 6.72 16.90 10.82
C PHE A 54 8.01 16.80 11.64
N ASP A 55 7.90 17.11 12.95
CA ASP A 55 9.07 17.15 13.84
C ASP A 55 9.59 15.76 14.22
N ASP A 56 8.68 14.77 14.28
CA ASP A 56 9.03 13.41 14.65
C ASP A 56 9.21 12.50 13.43
N ARG A 57 10.47 12.21 13.14
CA ARG A 57 10.86 11.27 12.08
C ARG A 57 10.41 9.82 12.37
N SER A 58 10.32 9.43 13.64
CA SER A 58 10.05 8.05 14.03
C SER A 58 8.61 7.63 13.74
N THR A 59 7.69 8.59 13.71
CA THR A 59 6.27 8.38 13.37
C THR A 59 5.97 8.62 11.89
N ALA A 60 6.88 9.24 11.16
CA ALA A 60 6.75 9.47 9.72
C ALA A 60 6.75 8.15 8.94
N ASP A 61 5.64 7.84 8.28
CA ASP A 61 5.43 6.58 7.55
C ASP A 61 6.52 6.26 6.53
N ILE A 62 7.09 7.30 5.92
CA ILE A 62 8.14 7.14 4.92
C ILE A 62 9.51 6.81 5.53
N TYR A 63 9.80 7.26 6.76
CA TYR A 63 11.11 7.10 7.41
C TYR A 63 11.15 5.92 8.35
N ARG A 64 10.05 5.64 9.04
CA ARG A 64 9.89 4.51 9.95
C ARG A 64 10.45 3.19 9.41
N PHE A 65 10.05 2.79 8.20
CA PHE A 65 10.49 1.51 7.62
C PHE A 65 11.91 1.56 7.08
N PHE A 66 12.34 2.75 6.66
CA PHE A 66 13.67 3.00 6.15
C PHE A 66 14.70 2.95 7.28
N ASP A 67 14.40 3.54 8.43
CA ASP A 67 15.30 3.55 9.59
C ASP A 67 15.46 2.12 10.17
N ASP A 68 14.38 1.34 10.25
CA ASP A 68 14.44 -0.09 10.64
C ASP A 68 15.26 -0.94 9.64
N GLU A 69 15.27 -0.57 8.36
CA GLU A 69 16.08 -1.20 7.33
C GLU A 69 17.59 -1.10 7.62
N ILE A 70 18.02 0.01 8.24
CA ILE A 70 19.44 0.29 8.49
C ILE A 70 19.95 -0.68 9.54
N ILE A 71 19.14 -0.93 10.57
CA ILE A 71 19.41 -1.94 11.59
C ILE A 71 19.54 -3.31 10.93
N LEU A 72 18.62 -3.67 10.03
CA LEU A 72 18.67 -4.96 9.36
C LEU A 72 19.90 -5.09 8.44
N ASN A 73 20.29 -4.02 7.75
CA ASN A 73 21.52 -3.99 6.95
C ASN A 73 22.80 -4.10 7.81
N GLN A 74 22.80 -3.64 9.07
CA GLN A 74 23.91 -3.87 10.00
C GLN A 74 24.01 -5.36 10.35
N VAL A 75 22.87 -6.02 10.60
CA VAL A 75 22.81 -7.47 10.84
C VAL A 75 23.40 -8.25 9.66
N PHE A 76 23.22 -7.80 8.42
CA PHE A 76 23.87 -8.44 7.28
C PHE A 76 25.40 -8.40 7.36
N GLY A 77 25.99 -7.28 7.82
CA GLY A 77 27.44 -7.16 7.99
C GLY A 77 28.01 -8.04 9.11
N GLU A 78 27.23 -8.26 10.17
CA GLU A 78 27.64 -9.05 11.34
C GLU A 78 27.33 -10.54 11.18
N ASN A 79 26.12 -10.87 10.70
CA ASN A 79 25.61 -12.23 10.54
C ASN A 79 24.70 -12.34 9.30
N PRO A 80 25.28 -12.54 8.10
CA PRO A 80 24.52 -12.69 6.86
C PRO A 80 23.47 -13.81 6.90
N SER A 81 23.74 -14.89 7.65
CA SER A 81 22.79 -16.01 7.78
C SER A 81 21.53 -15.58 8.53
N LEU A 82 21.68 -14.86 9.64
CA LEU A 82 20.55 -14.32 10.40
C LEU A 82 19.75 -13.32 9.57
N PHE A 83 20.42 -12.43 8.83
CA PHE A 83 19.76 -11.52 7.90
C PHE A 83 18.88 -12.28 6.89
N MET A 84 19.42 -13.31 6.24
CA MET A 84 18.68 -14.10 5.25
C MET A 84 17.50 -14.86 5.89
N LYS A 85 17.65 -15.38 7.11
CA LYS A 85 16.55 -15.98 7.86
C LYS A 85 15.42 -14.96 8.08
N ILE A 86 15.76 -13.75 8.53
CA ILE A 86 14.79 -12.66 8.75
C ILE A 86 14.08 -12.29 7.44
N ILE A 87 14.82 -12.06 6.35
CA ILE A 87 14.25 -11.72 5.04
C ILE A 87 13.28 -12.81 4.57
N LEU A 88 13.70 -14.07 4.62
CA LEU A 88 12.88 -15.22 4.19
C LEU A 88 11.72 -15.54 5.16
N GLY A 89 11.71 -14.94 6.35
CA GLY A 89 10.71 -15.25 7.38
C GLY A 89 10.90 -16.63 8.02
N VAL A 90 12.12 -17.15 7.99
CA VAL A 90 12.50 -18.39 8.70
C VAL A 90 12.83 -18.02 10.15
N ASP A 91 12.47 -18.90 11.08
CA ASP A 91 12.74 -18.68 12.50
C ASP A 91 14.25 -18.48 12.77
N GLY A 92 14.58 -17.32 13.31
CA GLY A 92 15.92 -16.95 13.74
C GLY A 92 16.12 -17.07 15.25
N GLY A 93 15.12 -17.55 15.99
CA GLY A 93 15.16 -17.74 17.43
C GLY A 93 15.39 -16.44 18.21
N ALA A 94 16.04 -16.56 19.36
CA ALA A 94 16.35 -15.43 20.24
C ALA A 94 17.21 -14.36 19.56
N ASP A 95 18.09 -14.74 18.62
CA ASP A 95 18.94 -13.79 17.91
C ASP A 95 18.11 -12.83 17.06
N ALA A 96 17.09 -13.34 16.34
CA ALA A 96 16.18 -12.50 15.58
C ALA A 96 15.32 -11.61 16.50
N GLN A 97 14.87 -12.14 17.63
CA GLN A 97 14.09 -11.38 18.60
C GLN A 97 14.87 -10.16 19.13
N SER A 98 16.16 -10.33 19.44
CA SER A 98 17.03 -9.23 19.90
C SER A 98 17.21 -8.12 18.83
N VAL A 99 17.08 -8.46 17.56
CA VAL A 99 17.09 -7.50 16.45
C VAL A 99 15.75 -6.77 16.36
N PHE A 100 14.65 -7.50 16.51
CA PHE A 100 13.29 -6.95 16.43
C PHE A 100 12.99 -5.94 17.54
N GLU A 101 13.54 -6.16 18.73
CA GLU A 101 13.42 -5.23 19.87
C GLU A 101 14.14 -3.90 19.66
N LYS A 102 15.11 -3.84 18.74
CA LYS A 102 15.80 -2.60 18.37
C LYS A 102 15.03 -1.81 17.30
N MET A 103 14.11 -2.46 16.59
CA MET A 103 13.34 -1.85 15.51
C MET A 103 12.12 -1.14 16.05
N ASN A 104 11.83 0.04 15.52
CA ASN A 104 10.71 0.86 15.94
C ASN A 104 9.37 0.22 15.55
N SER A 105 9.32 -0.46 14.40
CA SER A 105 8.04 -0.81 13.76
C SER A 105 7.84 -2.29 13.47
N TRP A 106 8.82 -3.10 13.84
CA TRP A 106 8.71 -4.55 13.76
C TRP A 106 7.72 -5.13 14.78
N ILE A 107 7.71 -4.60 16.00
CA ILE A 107 6.81 -5.02 17.08
C ILE A 107 5.75 -3.93 17.28
N LYS A 108 4.47 -4.30 17.21
CA LYS A 108 3.35 -3.37 17.45
C LYS A 108 2.87 -3.50 18.91
N PRO A 109 2.81 -2.42 19.70
CA PRO A 109 2.43 -2.49 21.13
C PRO A 109 1.02 -3.03 21.39
N PHE A 110 0.09 -2.85 20.46
CA PHE A 110 -1.32 -3.24 20.57
C PHE A 110 -1.72 -4.30 19.53
N ASP A 111 -0.80 -5.20 19.14
CA ASP A 111 -1.09 -6.19 18.10
C ASP A 111 -2.02 -7.31 18.59
N SER A 112 -3.15 -7.46 17.92
CA SER A 112 -4.05 -8.62 18.03
C SER A 112 -3.42 -9.97 17.60
N GLY A 113 -2.18 -9.98 17.08
CA GLY A 113 -1.39 -11.17 16.79
C GLY A 113 -1.64 -11.84 15.44
N PHE A 114 -2.45 -11.22 14.57
CA PHE A 114 -2.89 -11.87 13.33
C PHE A 114 -1.98 -11.58 12.13
N TYR A 115 -1.40 -10.38 12.03
CA TYR A 115 -0.58 -9.98 10.87
C TYR A 115 0.07 -8.59 11.02
N ASN A 116 1.41 -8.49 10.92
CA ASN A 116 2.11 -7.21 10.87
C ASN A 116 2.61 -6.88 9.45
N ASP A 117 1.84 -6.04 8.76
CA ASP A 117 2.15 -5.49 7.44
C ASP A 117 3.36 -4.53 7.41
N ASN A 118 3.99 -4.23 8.54
CA ASN A 118 5.25 -3.47 8.58
C ASN A 118 6.44 -4.33 8.15
N HIS A 119 6.40 -5.64 8.41
CA HIS A 119 7.53 -6.54 8.15
C HIS A 119 7.91 -6.56 6.67
N ILE A 120 6.93 -6.60 5.76
CA ILE A 120 7.22 -6.58 4.32
C ILE A 120 7.91 -5.29 3.90
N MET A 121 7.52 -4.15 4.49
CA MET A 121 8.08 -2.85 4.15
C MET A 121 9.52 -2.78 4.59
N ILE A 122 9.83 -3.21 5.81
CA ILE A 122 11.19 -3.25 6.35
C ILE A 122 12.07 -4.19 5.50
N LYS A 123 11.57 -5.37 5.13
CA LYS A 123 12.31 -6.33 4.29
C LYS A 123 12.61 -5.78 2.90
N ILE A 124 11.63 -5.17 2.23
CA ILE A 124 11.83 -4.59 0.89
C ILE A 124 12.82 -3.42 0.95
N ASN A 125 12.66 -2.55 1.94
CA ASN A 125 13.56 -1.44 2.20
C ASN A 125 14.99 -1.93 2.47
N ALA A 126 15.17 -2.98 3.28
CA ALA A 126 16.48 -3.55 3.53
C ALA A 126 17.16 -4.08 2.26
N LEU A 127 16.40 -4.73 1.37
CA LEU A 127 16.89 -5.18 0.06
C LEU A 127 17.26 -4.02 -0.87
N ILE A 128 16.50 -2.93 -0.84
CA ILE A 128 16.81 -1.70 -1.59
C ILE A 128 18.08 -1.04 -1.02
N GLY A 129 18.26 -1.11 0.30
CA GLY A 129 19.39 -0.54 1.05
C GLY A 129 20.77 -0.90 0.47
N PHE A 130 20.92 -2.10 -0.10
CA PHE A 130 22.17 -2.54 -0.74
C PHE A 130 22.53 -1.73 -1.99
N MET A 131 21.55 -1.20 -2.70
CA MET A 131 21.75 -0.43 -3.94
C MET A 131 21.64 1.07 -3.72
N SER A 132 20.88 1.50 -2.71
CA SER A 132 20.61 2.92 -2.43
C SER A 132 21.73 3.63 -1.69
N LEU A 133 22.74 2.90 -1.20
CA LEU A 133 23.78 3.42 -0.29
C LEU A 133 23.18 4.09 0.97
N ARG A 134 21.99 3.64 1.40
CA ARG A 134 21.24 4.19 2.55
C ARG A 134 20.79 5.65 2.34
N TYR A 135 20.54 6.07 1.10
CA TYR A 135 19.86 7.34 0.81
C TYR A 135 18.38 7.10 0.55
N TYR A 136 17.53 7.68 1.39
CA TYR A 136 16.08 7.56 1.27
C TYR A 136 15.56 8.05 -0.08
N GLU A 137 16.19 9.08 -0.66
CA GLU A 137 15.83 9.64 -1.97
C GLU A 137 15.72 8.53 -3.04
N VAL A 138 16.65 7.57 -3.03
CA VAL A 138 16.65 6.43 -3.96
C VAL A 138 15.53 5.44 -3.67
N HIS A 139 15.20 5.20 -2.39
CA HIS A 139 14.06 4.37 -2.00
C HIS A 139 12.77 4.97 -2.53
N GLY A 140 12.55 6.26 -2.26
CA GLY A 140 11.39 6.99 -2.76
C GLY A 140 11.23 6.87 -4.28
N LEU A 141 12.32 6.97 -5.03
CA LEU A 141 12.32 6.78 -6.49
C LEU A 141 11.94 5.35 -6.90
N ILE A 142 12.49 4.33 -6.24
CA ILE A 142 12.20 2.93 -6.55
C ILE A 142 10.72 2.63 -6.31
N PHE A 143 10.16 3.01 -5.16
CA PHE A 143 8.74 2.82 -4.89
C PHE A 143 7.86 3.57 -5.90
N SER A 144 8.26 4.78 -6.28
CA SER A 144 7.54 5.58 -7.29
C SER A 144 7.62 4.98 -8.70
N PHE A 145 8.75 4.37 -9.05
CA PHE A 145 8.91 3.61 -10.29
C PHE A 145 8.03 2.34 -10.31
N LEU A 146 7.96 1.61 -9.19
CA LEU A 146 7.09 0.45 -9.06
C LEU A 146 5.62 0.87 -9.21
N SER A 147 5.17 1.88 -8.47
CA SER A 147 3.78 2.33 -8.56
C SER A 147 3.42 2.89 -9.94
N PHE A 148 4.34 3.63 -10.59
CA PHE A 148 4.18 4.11 -11.96
C PHE A 148 4.01 2.96 -12.96
N THR A 149 4.83 1.92 -12.82
CA THR A 149 4.73 0.69 -13.60
C THR A 149 3.38 0.01 -13.36
N GLY A 150 2.94 -0.07 -12.10
CA GLY A 150 1.61 -0.56 -11.73
C GLY A 150 0.48 0.17 -12.43
N LEU A 151 0.49 1.51 -12.39
CA LEU A 151 -0.51 2.37 -13.04
C LEU A 151 -0.56 2.15 -14.56
N ILE A 152 0.60 2.04 -15.23
CA ILE A 152 0.64 1.74 -16.67
C ILE A 152 0.01 0.38 -16.96
N LEU A 153 0.34 -0.65 -16.17
CA LEU A 153 -0.20 -2.00 -16.34
C LEU A 153 -1.71 -2.06 -16.07
N LEU A 154 -2.22 -1.27 -15.11
CA LEU A 154 -3.65 -1.10 -14.88
C LEU A 154 -4.36 -0.48 -16.08
N VAL A 155 -3.83 0.62 -16.61
CA VAL A 155 -4.40 1.26 -17.79
C VAL A 155 -4.37 0.32 -19.00
N ASN A 156 -3.28 -0.42 -19.20
CA ASN A 156 -3.20 -1.41 -20.27
C ASN A 156 -4.29 -2.49 -20.10
N SER A 157 -4.41 -3.06 -18.92
CA SER A 157 -5.33 -4.18 -18.67
C SER A 157 -6.80 -3.80 -18.68
N LEU A 158 -7.15 -2.57 -18.28
CA LEU A 158 -8.54 -2.14 -18.10
C LEU A 158 -9.08 -1.26 -19.23
N LEU A 159 -8.24 -0.50 -19.93
CA LEU A 159 -8.68 0.41 -20.98
C LEU A 159 -8.38 -0.13 -22.38
N LYS A 160 -9.31 0.19 -23.31
CA LYS A 160 -9.11 -0.04 -24.74
C LYS A 160 -7.95 0.82 -25.24
N GLU A 161 -7.22 0.30 -26.22
CA GLU A 161 -6.01 0.94 -26.76
C GLU A 161 -6.17 2.43 -27.10
N LYS A 162 -7.29 2.78 -27.75
CA LYS A 162 -7.62 4.17 -28.10
C LYS A 162 -7.72 5.13 -26.91
N ASP A 163 -8.10 4.62 -25.74
CA ASP A 163 -8.36 5.40 -24.52
C ASP A 163 -7.13 5.41 -23.59
N ARG A 164 -6.17 4.50 -23.79
CA ARG A 164 -4.97 4.34 -22.93
C ARG A 164 -4.15 5.61 -22.84
N LYS A 165 -3.98 6.35 -23.95
CA LYS A 165 -3.18 7.58 -23.97
C LYS A 165 -3.69 8.60 -22.96
N ILE A 166 -5.00 8.82 -22.90
CA ILE A 166 -5.65 9.72 -21.93
C ILE A 166 -5.67 9.06 -20.54
N GLY A 167 -5.92 7.75 -20.48
CA GLY A 167 -5.89 6.97 -19.25
C GLY A 167 -4.62 7.16 -18.44
N TYR A 168 -3.44 7.11 -19.06
CA TYR A 168 -2.17 7.35 -18.37
C TYR A 168 -2.09 8.73 -17.72
N TRP A 169 -2.53 9.78 -18.43
CA TRP A 169 -2.56 11.14 -17.89
C TRP A 169 -3.49 11.24 -16.68
N LEU A 170 -4.69 10.67 -16.80
CA LEU A 170 -5.69 10.74 -15.73
C LEU A 170 -5.22 9.99 -14.48
N VAL A 171 -4.75 8.75 -14.61
CA VAL A 171 -4.40 7.95 -13.42
C VAL A 171 -3.10 8.41 -12.76
N VAL A 172 -2.13 8.93 -13.52
CA VAL A 172 -0.87 9.40 -12.96
C VAL A 172 -1.04 10.79 -12.35
N LEU A 173 -1.74 11.71 -13.03
CA LEU A 173 -1.89 13.10 -12.55
C LEU A 173 -3.04 13.29 -11.55
N PHE A 174 -3.81 12.25 -11.26
CA PHE A 174 -4.83 12.33 -10.21
C PHE A 174 -4.16 12.75 -8.90
N PRO A 175 -4.64 13.79 -8.18
CA PRO A 175 -3.91 14.35 -7.02
C PRO A 175 -3.56 13.30 -5.96
N SER A 176 -4.49 12.39 -5.66
CA SER A 176 -4.27 11.29 -4.72
C SER A 176 -3.18 10.31 -5.20
N SER A 177 -3.08 10.05 -6.50
CA SER A 177 -2.03 9.22 -7.10
C SER A 177 -0.65 9.88 -7.02
N LEU A 178 -0.60 11.19 -7.25
CA LEU A 178 0.64 11.95 -7.15
C LEU A 178 1.18 12.00 -5.71
N ILE A 179 0.31 12.07 -4.71
CA ILE A 179 0.72 12.14 -3.30
C ILE A 179 0.99 10.73 -2.75
N TRP A 180 -0.01 9.84 -2.74
CA TRP A 180 0.03 8.59 -1.98
C TRP A 180 0.73 7.44 -2.69
N LEU A 181 0.92 7.54 -4.01
CA LEU A 181 1.67 6.53 -4.76
C LEU A 181 3.10 7.00 -5.06
N SER A 182 3.54 8.10 -4.46
CA SER A 182 4.91 8.59 -4.59
C SER A 182 5.63 8.38 -3.25
N GLY A 183 6.94 8.15 -3.31
CA GLY A 183 7.72 7.82 -2.12
C GLY A 183 7.52 6.39 -1.59
N GLY A 184 8.19 6.11 -0.47
CA GLY A 184 8.29 4.81 0.19
C GLY A 184 7.04 4.33 0.95
N LEU A 185 5.84 4.58 0.40
CA LEU A 185 4.56 4.21 1.02
C LEU A 185 4.09 2.80 0.61
N LYS A 186 3.25 2.18 1.44
CA LYS A 186 2.69 0.83 1.20
C LYS A 186 1.81 0.82 -0.05
N GLU A 187 1.08 1.89 -0.28
CA GLU A 187 0.16 2.11 -1.39
C GLU A 187 0.88 2.01 -2.75
N SER A 188 2.14 2.45 -2.81
CA SER A 188 2.99 2.30 -4.00
C SER A 188 3.16 0.83 -4.41
N LEU A 189 3.42 -0.06 -3.44
CA LEU A 189 3.54 -1.50 -3.68
C LEU A 189 2.19 -2.16 -3.97
N LEU A 190 1.11 -1.70 -3.32
CA LEU A 190 -0.23 -2.21 -3.57
C LEU A 190 -0.67 -1.97 -5.02
N ILE A 191 -0.46 -0.76 -5.54
CA ILE A 191 -0.80 -0.44 -6.93
C ILE A 191 0.09 -1.20 -7.91
N PHE A 192 1.37 -1.39 -7.58
CA PHE A 192 2.25 -2.24 -8.38
C PHE A 192 1.75 -3.69 -8.43
N GLY A 193 1.43 -4.29 -7.28
CA GLY A 193 0.88 -5.64 -7.19
C GLY A 193 -0.45 -5.80 -7.93
N LEU A 194 -1.36 -4.84 -7.77
CA LEU A 194 -2.64 -4.82 -8.47
C LEU A 194 -2.46 -4.75 -10.00
N GLY A 195 -1.55 -3.90 -10.47
CA GLY A 195 -1.20 -3.79 -11.89
C GLY A 195 -0.65 -5.11 -12.45
N PHE A 196 0.25 -5.78 -11.72
CA PHE A 196 0.79 -7.09 -12.09
C PHE A 196 -0.29 -8.16 -12.16
N THR A 197 -1.16 -8.24 -11.15
CA THR A 197 -2.26 -9.22 -11.12
C THR A 197 -3.22 -9.01 -12.28
N LEU A 198 -3.73 -7.79 -12.48
CA LEU A 198 -4.73 -7.54 -13.52
C LEU A 198 -4.15 -7.63 -14.94
N TYR A 199 -2.91 -7.20 -15.14
CA TYR A 199 -2.22 -7.36 -16.42
C TYR A 199 -1.98 -8.83 -16.75
N GLY A 200 -1.52 -9.64 -15.78
CA GLY A 200 -1.37 -11.08 -15.98
C GLY A 200 -2.68 -11.81 -16.29
N LEU A 201 -3.81 -11.34 -15.71
CA LEU A 201 -5.13 -11.92 -15.93
C LEU A 201 -5.73 -11.57 -17.30
N PHE A 202 -5.65 -10.30 -17.71
CA PHE A 202 -6.43 -9.79 -18.85
C PHE A 202 -5.63 -9.68 -20.15
N GLU A 203 -4.31 -9.51 -20.10
CA GLU A 203 -3.52 -9.36 -21.31
C GLU A 203 -3.14 -10.70 -21.94
N ASN A 204 -2.93 -10.67 -23.27
CA ASN A 204 -2.59 -11.87 -24.01
C ASN A 204 -1.08 -12.18 -23.92
N LEU A 205 -0.69 -12.90 -22.87
CA LEU A 205 0.70 -13.30 -22.58
C LEU A 205 0.87 -14.82 -22.64
N SER A 206 2.13 -15.28 -22.72
CA SER A 206 2.44 -16.70 -22.53
C SER A 206 2.09 -17.16 -21.11
N ALA A 207 1.73 -18.44 -20.95
CA ALA A 207 1.29 -19.00 -19.66
C ALA A 207 2.30 -18.74 -18.53
N ALA A 208 3.60 -18.95 -18.78
CA ALA A 208 4.66 -18.70 -17.80
C ALA A 208 4.68 -17.23 -17.32
N LYS A 209 4.52 -16.27 -18.24
CA LYS A 209 4.47 -14.83 -17.89
C LYS A 209 3.19 -14.48 -17.13
N LYS A 210 2.05 -15.05 -17.51
CA LYS A 210 0.79 -14.84 -16.78
C LYS A 210 0.92 -15.31 -15.34
N ILE A 211 1.38 -16.55 -15.15
CA ILE A 211 1.54 -17.16 -13.83
C ILE A 211 2.52 -16.36 -12.98
N SER A 212 3.67 -15.96 -13.54
CA SER A 212 4.67 -15.20 -12.77
C SER A 212 4.18 -13.83 -12.33
N LEU A 213 3.50 -13.09 -13.21
CA LEU A 213 2.94 -11.78 -12.89
C LEU A 213 1.80 -11.89 -11.86
N ILE A 214 0.88 -12.84 -12.05
CA ILE A 214 -0.23 -13.07 -11.11
C ILE A 214 0.32 -13.49 -9.74
N ALA A 215 1.25 -14.44 -9.70
CA ALA A 215 1.86 -14.91 -8.45
C ALA A 215 2.58 -13.76 -7.72
N CYS A 216 3.41 -13.00 -8.43
CA CYS A 216 4.10 -11.84 -7.87
C CYS A 216 3.12 -10.79 -7.34
N GLY A 217 2.10 -10.43 -8.13
CA GLY A 217 1.09 -9.46 -7.71
C GLY A 217 0.25 -9.92 -6.52
N VAL A 218 -0.20 -11.18 -6.51
CA VAL A 218 -0.98 -11.75 -5.39
C VAL A 218 -0.15 -11.86 -4.12
N ILE A 219 1.12 -12.29 -4.22
CA ILE A 219 2.03 -12.33 -3.07
C ILE A 219 2.21 -10.93 -2.50
N LEU A 220 2.45 -9.92 -3.34
CA LEU A 220 2.59 -8.53 -2.88
C LEU A 220 1.30 -8.01 -2.21
N LEU A 221 0.13 -8.21 -2.83
CA LEU A 221 -1.15 -7.76 -2.26
C LEU A 221 -1.42 -8.45 -0.92
N GLY A 222 -1.25 -9.77 -0.84
CA GLY A 222 -1.42 -10.54 0.38
C GLY A 222 -0.41 -10.17 1.47
N SER A 223 0.82 -9.83 1.07
CA SER A 223 1.92 -9.47 1.97
C SER A 223 1.96 -8.01 2.37
N VAL A 224 1.14 -7.14 1.77
CA VAL A 224 1.06 -5.72 2.17
C VAL A 224 -0.29 -5.46 2.83
N LYS A 225 -1.41 -5.75 2.16
CA LYS A 225 -2.75 -5.58 2.73
C LYS A 225 -3.71 -6.63 2.16
N LEU A 226 -3.85 -7.76 2.86
CA LEU A 226 -4.67 -8.91 2.43
C LEU A 226 -6.10 -8.53 2.01
N TYR A 227 -6.70 -7.53 2.65
CA TYR A 227 -8.05 -7.09 2.32
C TYR A 227 -8.20 -6.56 0.88
N PHE A 228 -7.13 -6.07 0.23
CA PHE A 228 -7.18 -5.71 -1.20
C PHE A 228 -7.44 -6.94 -2.07
N LEU A 229 -6.82 -8.08 -1.74
CA LEU A 229 -7.06 -9.33 -2.44
C LEU A 229 -8.50 -9.82 -2.20
N LEU A 230 -8.97 -9.74 -0.95
CA LEU A 230 -10.34 -10.12 -0.60
C LEU A 230 -11.39 -9.25 -1.32
N ALA A 231 -11.13 -7.96 -1.51
CA ALA A 231 -12.00 -7.07 -2.28
C ALA A 231 -11.94 -7.37 -3.79
N LEU A 232 -10.79 -7.81 -4.31
CA LEU A 232 -10.59 -8.11 -5.72
C LEU A 232 -11.29 -9.42 -6.14
N VAL A 233 -11.30 -10.44 -5.28
CA VAL A 233 -11.85 -11.78 -5.61
C VAL A 233 -13.31 -11.72 -6.08
N PRO A 234 -14.28 -11.10 -5.37
CA PRO A 234 -15.66 -11.04 -5.84
C PRO A 234 -15.80 -10.29 -7.17
N ALA A 235 -15.02 -9.21 -7.36
CA ALA A 235 -15.02 -8.46 -8.61
C ALA A 235 -14.58 -9.34 -9.79
N LEU A 236 -13.53 -10.16 -9.61
CA LEU A 236 -13.07 -11.11 -10.64
C LEU A 236 -14.07 -12.23 -10.91
N VAL A 237 -14.72 -12.76 -9.87
CA VAL A 237 -15.77 -13.80 -10.01
C VAL A 237 -16.92 -13.25 -10.85
N ILE A 238 -17.37 -12.03 -10.56
CA ILE A 238 -18.47 -11.40 -11.28
C ILE A 238 -18.07 -11.05 -12.71
N TRP A 239 -16.85 -10.55 -12.91
CA TRP A 239 -16.32 -10.31 -14.24
C TRP A 239 -16.26 -11.61 -15.07
N PHE A 240 -15.81 -12.72 -14.48
CA PHE A 240 -15.78 -14.01 -15.15
C PHE A 240 -17.20 -14.52 -15.46
N ALA A 241 -18.13 -14.41 -14.51
CA ALA A 241 -19.54 -14.75 -14.73
C ALA A 241 -20.14 -13.93 -15.90
N GLN A 242 -19.85 -12.63 -15.92
CA GLN A 242 -20.28 -11.72 -17.00
C GLN A 242 -19.70 -12.09 -18.37
N SER A 243 -18.46 -12.58 -18.41
CA SER A 243 -17.83 -13.03 -19.66
C SER A 243 -18.50 -14.27 -20.26
N LYS A 244 -19.18 -15.08 -19.42
CA LYS A 244 -19.90 -16.29 -19.85
C LYS A 244 -21.37 -16.04 -20.13
N LYS A 245 -22.02 -15.22 -19.31
CA LYS A 245 -23.45 -14.90 -19.42
C LYS A 245 -23.67 -13.45 -19.04
N ARG A 246 -24.30 -12.68 -19.94
CA ARG A 246 -24.71 -11.31 -19.64
C ARG A 246 -25.72 -11.31 -18.49
N MET A 247 -25.35 -10.62 -17.43
CA MET A 247 -26.05 -10.47 -16.18
C MET A 247 -26.31 -8.98 -15.95
N GLY A 248 -27.57 -8.63 -15.74
CA GLY A 248 -27.96 -7.28 -15.35
C GLY A 248 -27.40 -6.90 -13.97
N TRP A 249 -27.49 -5.62 -13.62
CA TRP A 249 -26.98 -5.11 -12.34
C TRP A 249 -27.56 -5.83 -11.12
N ILE A 250 -28.84 -6.23 -11.17
CA ILE A 250 -29.49 -7.02 -10.10
C ILE A 250 -28.79 -8.36 -9.88
N GLY A 251 -28.46 -9.08 -10.96
CA GLY A 251 -27.76 -10.36 -10.85
C GLY A 251 -26.33 -10.19 -10.34
N GLN A 252 -25.65 -9.11 -10.73
CA GLN A 252 -24.32 -8.78 -10.19
C GLN A 252 -24.37 -8.49 -8.70
N LEU A 253 -25.37 -7.72 -8.24
CA LEU A 253 -25.59 -7.46 -6.81
C LEU A 253 -25.95 -8.72 -6.05
N ALA A 254 -26.79 -9.60 -6.62
CA ALA A 254 -27.12 -10.88 -6.01
C ALA A 254 -25.87 -11.77 -5.86
N LEU A 255 -24.98 -11.78 -6.86
CA LEU A 255 -23.73 -12.53 -6.79
C LEU A 255 -22.76 -11.93 -5.76
N TRP A 256 -22.61 -10.60 -5.71
CA TRP A 256 -21.85 -9.90 -4.67
C TRP A 256 -22.36 -10.26 -3.27
N SER A 257 -23.68 -10.15 -3.06
CA SER A 257 -24.32 -10.44 -1.78
C SER A 257 -24.18 -11.91 -1.40
N GLY A 258 -24.33 -12.82 -2.36
CA GLY A 258 -24.14 -14.25 -2.16
C GLY A 258 -22.72 -14.60 -1.72
N ILE A 259 -21.70 -13.99 -2.34
CA ILE A 259 -20.29 -14.18 -1.94
C ILE A 259 -20.05 -13.66 -0.53
N ALA A 260 -20.58 -12.48 -0.19
CA ALA A 260 -20.44 -11.91 1.15
C ALA A 260 -21.10 -12.78 2.23
N VAL A 261 -22.33 -13.25 1.99
CA VAL A 261 -23.07 -14.14 2.90
C VAL A 261 -22.36 -15.48 3.04
N ALA A 262 -21.89 -16.08 1.93
CA ALA A 262 -21.13 -17.33 1.97
C ALA A 262 -19.81 -17.18 2.73
N GLY A 263 -19.10 -16.06 2.55
CA GLY A 263 -17.88 -15.75 3.29
C GLY A 263 -18.13 -15.61 4.79
N TYR A 264 -19.17 -14.87 5.19
CA TYR A 264 -19.58 -14.74 6.59
C TYR A 264 -19.98 -16.09 7.20
N ALA A 265 -20.79 -16.89 6.49
CA ALA A 265 -21.19 -18.22 6.93
C ALA A 265 -19.97 -19.16 7.08
N ALA A 266 -19.02 -19.13 6.14
CA ALA A 266 -17.79 -19.92 6.22
C ALA A 266 -16.93 -19.54 7.43
N LEU A 267 -16.78 -18.24 7.71
CA LEU A 267 -16.05 -17.76 8.90
C LEU A 267 -16.73 -18.19 10.20
N ARG A 268 -18.07 -18.15 10.25
CA ARG A 268 -18.83 -18.67 11.39
C ARG A 268 -18.64 -20.17 11.60
N LEU A 269 -18.57 -20.97 10.53
CA LEU A 269 -18.26 -22.40 10.61
C LEU A 269 -16.85 -22.67 11.15
N LEU A 270 -15.91 -21.75 10.93
CA LEU A 270 -14.56 -21.78 11.48
C LEU A 270 -14.48 -21.17 12.90
N ASN A 271 -15.61 -20.86 13.53
CA ASN A 271 -15.70 -20.19 14.83
C ASN A 271 -15.01 -18.80 14.87
N ILE A 272 -14.93 -18.12 13.73
CA ILE A 272 -14.42 -16.74 13.64
C ILE A 272 -15.62 -15.79 13.68
N ASP A 273 -15.73 -15.02 14.77
CA ASP A 273 -16.73 -13.96 14.90
C ASP A 273 -16.23 -12.66 14.27
N VAL A 274 -16.73 -12.38 13.06
CA VAL A 274 -16.39 -11.16 12.30
C VAL A 274 -16.90 -9.90 13.00
N VAL A 275 -18.04 -9.97 13.69
CA VAL A 275 -18.60 -8.81 14.40
C VAL A 275 -17.69 -8.46 15.56
N GLU A 276 -17.34 -9.45 16.38
CA GLU A 276 -16.39 -9.26 17.48
C GLU A 276 -15.05 -8.72 16.98
N TYR A 277 -14.54 -9.26 15.87
CA TYR A 277 -13.29 -8.82 15.27
C TYR A 277 -13.32 -7.33 14.87
N VAL A 278 -14.38 -6.90 14.17
CA VAL A 278 -14.53 -5.51 13.72
C VAL A 278 -14.67 -4.57 14.92
N VAL A 279 -15.48 -4.93 15.91
CA VAL A 279 -15.67 -4.14 17.14
C VAL A 279 -14.35 -3.98 17.89
N ARG A 280 -13.61 -5.08 18.10
CA ARG A 280 -12.30 -5.03 18.77
C ARG A 280 -11.30 -4.15 18.01
N LYS A 281 -11.27 -4.23 16.67
CA LYS A 281 -10.41 -3.37 15.85
C LYS A 281 -10.76 -1.89 15.97
N GLN A 282 -12.04 -1.56 16.08
CA GLN A 282 -12.47 -0.19 16.32
C GLN A 282 -12.03 0.29 17.71
N HIS A 283 -12.20 -0.53 18.74
CA HIS A 283 -11.78 -0.20 20.10
C HIS A 283 -10.26 0.01 20.19
N GLU A 284 -9.47 -0.85 19.54
CA GLU A 284 -8.02 -0.68 19.41
C GLU A 284 -7.65 0.65 18.75
N PHE A 285 -8.34 1.00 17.65
CA PHE A 285 -8.13 2.28 16.97
C PHE A 285 -8.45 3.48 17.87
N LEU A 286 -9.57 3.43 18.59
CA LEU A 286 -9.98 4.49 19.52
C LEU A 286 -9.01 4.64 20.69
N ASN A 287 -8.61 3.54 21.30
CA ASN A 287 -7.64 3.55 22.40
C ASN A 287 -6.28 4.10 21.93
N HIS A 288 -5.83 3.70 20.74
CA HIS A 288 -4.60 4.22 20.16
C HIS A 288 -4.69 5.72 19.83
N SER A 289 -5.83 6.16 19.27
CA SER A 289 -6.08 7.58 19.00
C SER A 289 -6.14 8.41 20.28
N ALA A 290 -6.67 7.87 21.38
CA ALA A 290 -6.69 8.55 22.68
C ALA A 290 -5.28 8.72 23.29
N VAL A 291 -4.35 7.81 22.98
CA VAL A 291 -2.95 7.88 23.44
C VAL A 291 -2.13 8.85 22.58
N ILE A 292 -2.25 8.76 21.25
CA ILE A 292 -1.47 9.61 20.32
C ILE A 292 -2.05 11.02 20.20
N ASN A 293 -3.37 11.15 20.38
CA ASN A 293 -4.14 12.38 20.18
C ASN A 293 -3.80 13.09 18.85
N PRO A 294 -3.98 12.44 17.69
CA PRO A 294 -3.62 13.04 16.42
C PRO A 294 -4.52 14.25 16.12
N GLY A 295 -3.97 15.30 15.49
CA GLY A 295 -4.72 16.51 15.16
C GLY A 295 -5.91 16.33 14.20
N SER A 296 -6.07 15.13 13.61
CA SER A 296 -7.21 14.74 12.79
C SER A 296 -8.21 13.81 13.50
N ALA A 297 -8.02 13.54 14.80
CA ALA A 297 -8.95 12.76 15.59
C ALA A 297 -10.30 13.48 15.72
N PHE A 298 -11.37 12.69 15.71
CA PHE A 298 -12.71 13.15 16.06
C PHE A 298 -13.34 12.10 16.98
N GLU A 299 -14.28 12.55 17.80
CA GLU A 299 -14.97 11.67 18.73
C GLU A 299 -15.82 10.64 17.97
N MET A 300 -15.68 9.37 18.36
CA MET A 300 -16.54 8.29 17.89
C MET A 300 -16.96 7.40 19.06
N ASP A 301 -18.19 6.92 19.00
CA ASP A 301 -18.70 5.99 19.99
C ASP A 301 -18.09 4.60 19.82
N TYR A 302 -17.85 3.95 20.96
CA TYR A 302 -17.45 2.55 21.00
C TYR A 302 -18.63 1.69 20.54
N LEU A 303 -18.38 0.82 19.55
CA LEU A 303 -19.36 -0.16 19.10
C LEU A 303 -19.60 -1.20 20.19
N GLU A 304 -20.84 -1.64 20.31
CA GLU A 304 -21.17 -2.80 21.13
C GLU A 304 -20.90 -4.10 20.36
N PHE A 305 -20.64 -5.19 21.08
CA PHE A 305 -20.45 -6.53 20.52
C PHE A 305 -21.77 -7.14 20.01
N SER A 306 -22.45 -6.45 19.10
CA SER A 306 -23.72 -6.87 18.51
C SER A 306 -23.79 -6.51 17.02
N LEU A 307 -24.38 -7.40 16.22
CA LEU A 307 -24.58 -7.16 14.79
C LEU A 307 -25.48 -5.94 14.54
N THR A 308 -26.45 -5.72 15.43
CA THR A 308 -27.35 -4.55 15.38
C THR A 308 -26.61 -3.24 15.59
N SER A 309 -25.69 -3.19 16.57
CA SER A 309 -24.84 -2.02 16.79
C SER A 309 -23.95 -1.76 15.57
N LEU A 310 -23.31 -2.80 15.03
CA LEU A 310 -22.48 -2.66 13.83
C LEU A 310 -23.26 -2.11 12.64
N LEU A 311 -24.42 -2.71 12.31
CA LEU A 311 -25.22 -2.33 11.14
C LEU A 311 -25.83 -0.93 11.28
N SER A 312 -26.32 -0.57 12.47
CA SER A 312 -26.91 0.76 12.72
C SER A 312 -25.88 1.89 12.62
N ASN A 313 -24.60 1.60 12.87
CA ASN A 313 -23.51 2.58 12.79
C ASN A 313 -22.88 2.71 11.40
N ILE A 314 -23.19 1.82 10.44
CA ILE A 314 -22.66 1.91 9.06
C ILE A 314 -22.89 3.28 8.40
N PRO A 315 -24.09 3.89 8.45
CA PRO A 315 -24.31 5.19 7.82
C PRO A 315 -23.42 6.29 8.39
N SER A 316 -23.26 6.31 9.72
CA SER A 316 -22.36 7.25 10.41
C SER A 316 -20.90 7.00 10.03
N ALA A 317 -20.46 5.74 10.01
CA ALA A 317 -19.11 5.36 9.61
C ALA A 317 -18.81 5.74 8.15
N LEU A 318 -19.77 5.58 7.22
CA LEU A 318 -19.62 6.00 5.83
C LEU A 318 -19.55 7.51 5.69
N MET A 319 -20.38 8.25 6.43
CA MET A 319 -20.33 9.71 6.47
C MET A 319 -18.96 10.20 6.97
N ASN A 320 -18.47 9.60 8.06
CA ASN A 320 -17.19 9.95 8.66
C ASN A 320 -15.99 9.53 7.79
N GLY A 321 -16.07 8.42 7.06
CA GLY A 321 -14.97 7.92 6.24
C GLY A 321 -14.90 8.50 4.83
N LEU A 322 -16.04 8.88 4.23
CA LEU A 322 -16.10 9.32 2.82
C LEU A 322 -16.33 10.82 2.65
N ILE A 323 -17.00 11.47 3.61
CA ILE A 323 -17.46 12.86 3.45
C ILE A 323 -16.69 13.80 4.39
N ARG A 324 -16.32 13.37 5.60
CA ARG A 324 -15.48 14.19 6.48
C ARG A 324 -14.04 14.33 5.96
N PRO A 325 -13.32 15.43 6.29
CA PRO A 325 -13.80 16.55 7.10
C PRO A 325 -14.83 17.40 6.36
N PHE A 326 -15.88 17.83 7.06
CA PHE A 326 -16.88 18.71 6.45
C PHE A 326 -16.28 20.10 6.19
N ALA A 327 -16.81 20.83 5.21
CA ALA A 327 -16.31 22.15 4.85
C ALA A 327 -16.28 23.14 6.04
N TRP A 328 -17.19 22.98 7.01
CA TRP A 328 -17.25 23.81 8.23
C TRP A 328 -16.33 23.33 9.37
N GLU A 329 -15.78 22.12 9.28
CA GLU A 329 -14.78 21.58 10.23
C GLU A 329 -13.35 22.03 9.89
N TRP A 330 -13.18 22.76 8.78
CA TRP A 330 -11.88 23.31 8.35
C TRP A 330 -11.25 24.22 9.40
N ASN A 331 -12.05 24.86 10.25
CA ASN A 331 -11.58 25.72 11.34
C ASN A 331 -11.06 24.93 12.57
N GLY A 332 -11.27 23.61 12.62
CA GLY A 332 -10.80 22.71 13.68
C GLY A 332 -9.53 21.94 13.32
N VAL A 333 -9.00 22.11 12.11
CA VAL A 333 -7.62 21.71 11.80
C VAL A 333 -6.71 22.78 12.42
N GLU A 334 -6.62 22.77 13.75
CA GLU A 334 -5.54 23.46 14.44
C GLU A 334 -4.24 22.77 13.98
N TRP A 335 -3.56 23.43 13.05
CA TRP A 335 -2.15 23.18 12.82
C TRP A 335 -1.46 23.29 14.17
N PRO A 336 -0.63 22.32 14.58
CA PRO A 336 -0.02 22.34 15.90
C PRO A 336 0.68 23.69 16.07
N LYS A 337 0.11 24.53 16.93
CA LYS A 337 0.79 25.73 17.39
C LYS A 337 1.76 25.24 18.45
N ASP A 338 3.03 25.26 18.08
CA ASP A 338 4.21 25.29 18.95
C ASP A 338 3.92 24.98 20.43
N SER A 339 4.26 23.76 20.86
CA SER A 339 4.47 23.43 22.28
C SER A 339 5.93 23.12 22.54
#